data_AF-A0A1G1ZXL1-F1
#
_entry.id   AF-A0A1G1ZXL1-F1
#
_cell.length_a   1.000
_cell.length_b   1.000
_cell.length_c   1.000
_cell.angle_alpha   90.00
_cell.angle_beta   90.00
_cell.angle_gamma   90.00
#
_symmetry.space_group_name_H-M   'P 1'
#
loop_
_entity.id
_entity.type
_entity.pdbx_description
1 polymer ?
#
loop_
_entity_poly.entity_id
_entity_poly.type
_entity_poly.pdbx_seq_one_letter_code
_entity_poly.pdbx_strand_id
1 'polypeptide(L)'
;MINQSSLQNNIRRDVVYADTINWKFGVLVGCGMLAALLSGYSFNKVLVGSDIGGVWRILFFSSLSLLLSGIVLKSLILKTKKAVLGVAILEFAMLALPFLGMIFNSLRLILLLVLFSLLYFVYAYVYGFIDQGSSLSIKFFGRARVVLGKAATGLVLFGVLGVFLVYNFKDFNITSQMAQNFIKPTTFIIGRYIPQFHPQVSVNDLIYGIVRDRYGIPEDTPQSAIDEVVVEVRGQLSEFLHIQLRGQEKLSEVLAESFNVFIKNAEKDRNTYFIGAAFLTLFLLIRGIAPLFNFIVALFAFLIYELLIAVNFIAVISEQKSKEVVLME
;
A
#
# COMPACT_ATOMS: atom_id res chain seq x y z
N MET A 1 -58.34 20.32 -15.72
CA MET A 1 -57.33 20.71 -14.72
C MET A 1 -56.82 19.43 -14.04
N ILE A 2 -55.68 18.92 -14.46
CA ILE A 2 -55.09 17.71 -13.88
C ILE A 2 -54.43 18.11 -12.55
N ASN A 3 -54.87 17.47 -11.48
CA ASN A 3 -54.50 17.79 -10.11
C ASN A 3 -52.99 17.54 -9.89
N GLN A 4 -52.18 18.60 -9.87
CA GLN A 4 -50.72 18.49 -9.70
C GLN A 4 -50.32 17.82 -8.38
N SER A 5 -51.21 17.83 -7.37
CA SER A 5 -51.00 17.16 -6.09
C SER A 5 -51.00 15.63 -6.19
N SER A 6 -51.73 15.03 -7.14
CA SER A 6 -51.74 13.57 -7.33
C SER A 6 -50.53 13.07 -8.13
N LEU A 7 -50.00 13.89 -9.04
CA LEU A 7 -48.74 13.61 -9.74
C LEU A 7 -47.53 13.74 -8.81
N GLN A 8 -47.49 14.74 -7.93
CA GLN A 8 -46.43 14.85 -6.92
C GLN A 8 -46.46 13.70 -5.91
N ASN A 9 -47.65 13.22 -5.52
CA ASN A 9 -47.76 12.09 -4.59
C ASN A 9 -47.38 10.73 -5.20
N ASN A 10 -47.58 10.53 -6.51
CA ASN A 10 -47.11 9.31 -7.18
C ASN A 10 -45.60 9.32 -7.43
N ILE A 11 -45.01 10.48 -7.81
CA ILE A 11 -43.55 10.56 -8.00
C ILE A 11 -42.80 10.44 -6.67
N ARG A 12 -43.37 10.91 -5.55
CA ARG A 12 -42.76 10.78 -4.21
C ARG A 12 -42.72 9.36 -3.65
N ARG A 13 -43.56 8.44 -4.16
CA ARG A 13 -43.63 7.05 -3.64
C ARG A 13 -42.68 6.09 -4.35
N ASP A 14 -42.24 6.40 -5.56
CA ASP A 14 -41.40 5.49 -6.36
C ASP A 14 -39.90 5.77 -6.26
N VAL A 15 -39.51 6.91 -5.69
CA VAL A 15 -38.10 7.15 -5.32
C VAL A 15 -37.89 6.59 -3.92
N VAL A 16 -37.76 5.25 -3.85
CA VAL A 16 -37.20 4.58 -2.68
C VAL A 16 -35.77 5.06 -2.55
N TYR A 17 -35.60 6.13 -1.77
CA TYR A 17 -34.31 6.59 -1.30
C TYR A 17 -33.56 5.38 -0.75
N ALA A 18 -32.29 5.25 -1.11
CA ALA A 18 -31.37 4.19 -0.66
C ALA A 18 -31.08 4.24 0.87
N ASP A 19 -32.08 4.57 1.68
CA ASP A 19 -32.07 4.66 3.14
C ASP A 19 -33.01 3.66 3.83
N THR A 20 -33.79 2.86 3.09
CA THR A 20 -34.42 1.67 3.69
C THR A 20 -33.46 0.50 3.61
N ILE A 21 -33.47 -0.36 4.64
CA ILE A 21 -32.80 -1.66 4.71
C ILE A 21 -33.24 -2.50 3.50
N ASN A 22 -32.64 -2.24 2.35
CA ASN A 22 -32.87 -2.94 1.11
C ASN A 22 -31.82 -4.04 1.05
N TRP A 23 -32.24 -5.25 0.73
CA TRP A 23 -31.36 -6.42 0.63
C TRP A 23 -30.10 -6.14 -0.21
N LYS A 24 -30.21 -5.29 -1.24
CA LYS A 24 -29.09 -4.80 -2.07
C LYS A 24 -27.98 -4.12 -1.25
N PHE A 25 -28.35 -3.28 -0.28
CA PHE A 25 -27.40 -2.63 0.61
C PHE A 25 -26.73 -3.67 1.54
N GLY A 26 -27.52 -4.58 2.11
CA GLY A 26 -27.02 -5.68 2.93
C GLY A 26 -26.00 -6.56 2.20
N VAL A 27 -26.29 -6.92 0.94
CA VAL A 27 -25.35 -7.67 0.08
C VAL A 27 -24.05 -6.89 -0.13
N LEU A 28 -24.12 -5.60 -0.42
CA LEU A 28 -22.94 -4.78 -0.71
C LEU A 28 -22.04 -4.56 0.52
N VAL A 29 -22.65 -4.45 1.71
CA VAL A 29 -21.93 -4.44 2.99
C VAL A 29 -21.34 -5.82 3.30
N GLY A 30 -22.12 -6.89 3.13
CA GLY A 30 -21.67 -8.27 3.35
C GLY A 30 -20.49 -8.65 2.47
N CYS A 31 -20.52 -8.33 1.17
CA CYS A 31 -19.40 -8.52 0.26
C CYS A 31 -18.16 -7.71 0.70
N GLY A 32 -18.35 -6.49 1.20
CA GLY A 32 -17.27 -5.67 1.74
C GLY A 32 -16.62 -6.28 2.98
N MET A 33 -17.44 -6.77 3.92
CA MET A 33 -16.98 -7.46 5.12
C MET A 33 -16.25 -8.75 4.80
N LEU A 34 -16.75 -9.55 3.85
CA LEU A 34 -16.07 -10.76 3.38
C LEU A 34 -14.75 -10.43 2.70
N ALA A 35 -14.70 -9.40 1.85
CA ALA A 35 -13.46 -8.95 1.23
C ALA A 35 -12.44 -8.46 2.27
N ALA A 36 -12.89 -7.74 3.30
CA ALA A 36 -12.05 -7.32 4.42
C ALA A 36 -11.49 -8.50 5.20
N LEU A 37 -12.33 -9.46 5.56
CA LEU A 37 -11.92 -10.66 6.29
C LEU A 37 -10.91 -11.49 5.48
N LEU A 38 -11.19 -11.72 4.20
CA LEU A 38 -10.29 -12.46 3.29
C LEU A 38 -8.96 -11.73 3.10
N SER A 39 -8.99 -10.40 2.99
CA SER A 39 -7.78 -9.57 2.91
C SER A 39 -6.95 -9.70 4.19
N GLY A 40 -7.57 -9.56 5.36
CA GLY A 40 -6.88 -9.72 6.65
C GLY A 40 -6.30 -11.11 6.83
N TYR A 41 -7.06 -12.15 6.48
CA TYR A 41 -6.67 -13.54 6.67
C TYR A 41 -5.53 -13.93 5.74
N SER A 42 -5.67 -13.58 4.45
CA SER A 42 -4.62 -13.83 3.45
C SER A 42 -3.36 -13.04 3.78
N PHE A 43 -3.48 -11.80 4.27
CA PHE A 43 -2.35 -11.02 4.73
C PHE A 43 -1.62 -11.68 5.90
N ASN A 44 -2.35 -12.12 6.93
CA ASN A 44 -1.77 -12.84 8.06
C ASN A 44 -1.02 -14.11 7.61
N LYS A 45 -1.61 -14.88 6.67
CA LYS A 45 -0.96 -16.08 6.11
C LYS A 45 0.29 -15.75 5.28
N VAL A 46 0.28 -14.67 4.52
CA VAL A 46 1.45 -14.18 3.77
C VAL A 46 2.58 -13.76 4.71
N LEU A 47 2.26 -13.25 5.91
CA LEU A 47 3.25 -12.85 6.90
C LEU A 47 3.81 -14.01 7.72
N VAL A 48 2.97 -14.95 8.15
CA VAL A 48 3.36 -16.05 9.07
C VAL A 48 3.93 -17.27 8.32
N GLY A 49 3.53 -17.50 7.07
CA GLY A 49 3.91 -18.71 6.33
C GLY A 49 5.33 -18.66 5.75
N SER A 50 6.10 -19.73 5.98
CA SER A 50 7.44 -19.94 5.39
C SER A 50 7.42 -20.63 4.02
N ASP A 51 6.25 -21.01 3.49
CA ASP A 51 6.13 -21.72 2.21
C ASP A 51 5.22 -21.01 1.19
N ILE A 52 5.81 -20.71 0.04
CA ILE A 52 5.36 -19.76 -0.97
C ILE A 52 4.42 -20.47 -1.94
N GLY A 53 3.15 -20.54 -1.58
CA GLY A 53 2.09 -20.61 -2.58
C GLY A 53 1.81 -19.21 -3.11
N GLY A 54 1.95 -18.98 -4.43
CA GLY A 54 1.48 -17.75 -5.08
C GLY A 54 0.00 -17.46 -4.82
N VAL A 55 -0.78 -18.49 -4.46
CA VAL A 55 -2.22 -18.43 -4.16
C VAL A 55 -2.55 -17.44 -3.05
N TRP A 56 -1.85 -17.45 -1.90
CA TRP A 56 -2.16 -16.52 -0.80
C TRP A 56 -1.85 -15.07 -1.13
N ARG A 57 -0.80 -14.83 -1.93
CA ARG A 57 -0.47 -13.49 -2.43
C ARG A 57 -1.54 -13.00 -3.41
N ILE A 58 -1.95 -13.86 -4.34
CA ILE A 58 -3.04 -13.56 -5.29
C ILE A 58 -4.33 -13.26 -4.54
N LEU A 59 -4.71 -14.10 -3.58
CA LEU A 59 -5.89 -13.90 -2.73
C LEU A 59 -5.81 -12.60 -1.93
N PHE A 60 -4.66 -12.26 -1.37
CA PHE A 60 -4.46 -10.99 -0.67
C PHE A 60 -4.69 -9.80 -1.61
N PHE A 61 -4.01 -9.74 -2.76
CA PHE A 61 -4.15 -8.61 -3.67
C PHE A 61 -5.55 -8.53 -4.30
N SER A 62 -6.19 -9.66 -4.60
CA SER A 62 -7.54 -9.69 -5.17
C SER A 62 -8.60 -9.24 -4.16
N SER A 63 -8.55 -9.76 -2.92
CA SER A 63 -9.48 -9.36 -1.86
C SER A 63 -9.27 -7.92 -1.40
N LEU A 64 -8.03 -7.44 -1.34
CA LEU A 64 -7.71 -6.04 -1.07
C LEU A 64 -8.26 -5.10 -2.16
N SER A 65 -8.14 -5.50 -3.42
CA SER A 65 -8.68 -4.74 -4.56
C SER A 65 -10.21 -4.67 -4.52
N LEU A 66 -10.86 -5.79 -4.17
CA LEU A 66 -12.32 -5.85 -3.98
C LEU A 66 -12.77 -4.99 -2.79
N LEU A 67 -12.05 -5.03 -1.67
CA LEU A 67 -12.32 -4.19 -0.50
C LEU A 67 -12.28 -2.72 -0.90
N LEU A 68 -11.17 -2.26 -1.48
CA LEU A 68 -10.98 -0.87 -1.87
C LEU A 68 -11.99 -0.40 -2.92
N SER A 69 -12.32 -1.26 -3.89
CA SER A 69 -13.38 -0.97 -4.88
C SER A 69 -14.74 -0.84 -4.19
N GLY A 70 -15.04 -1.72 -3.24
CA GLY A 70 -16.22 -1.65 -2.40
C GLY A 70 -16.30 -0.35 -1.59
N ILE A 71 -15.18 0.12 -1.02
CA ILE A 71 -15.10 1.42 -0.31
C ILE A 71 -15.50 2.55 -1.25
N VAL A 72 -14.96 2.59 -2.47
CA VAL A 72 -15.32 3.62 -3.48
C VAL A 72 -16.81 3.56 -3.79
N LEU A 73 -17.36 2.38 -4.10
CA LEU A 73 -18.77 2.23 -4.42
C LEU A 73 -19.69 2.62 -3.26
N LYS A 74 -19.38 2.19 -2.04
CA LYS A 74 -20.13 2.59 -0.83
C LYS A 74 -20.07 4.09 -0.59
N SER A 75 -18.91 4.71 -0.83
CA SER A 75 -18.77 6.16 -0.77
C SER A 75 -19.61 6.90 -1.80
N LEU A 76 -20.08 6.23 -2.88
CA LEU A 76 -21.00 6.75 -3.88
C LEU A 76 -22.47 6.59 -3.50
N ILE A 77 -22.81 5.49 -2.81
CA ILE A 77 -24.20 5.09 -2.55
C ILE A 77 -24.70 5.59 -1.19
N LEU A 78 -23.83 5.65 -0.19
CA LEU A 78 -24.21 5.95 1.19
C LEU A 78 -24.55 7.43 1.39
N LYS A 79 -25.78 7.69 1.84
CA LYS A 79 -26.29 9.05 2.11
C LYS A 79 -26.26 9.45 3.59
N THR A 80 -26.03 8.51 4.51
CA THR A 80 -26.13 8.75 5.96
C THR A 80 -24.78 8.59 6.66
N LYS A 81 -24.32 9.63 7.38
CA LYS A 81 -23.06 9.62 8.16
C LYS A 81 -22.94 8.42 9.11
N LYS A 82 -24.05 8.04 9.77
CA LYS A 82 -24.07 6.90 10.71
C LYS A 82 -23.83 5.56 10.00
N ALA A 83 -24.42 5.37 8.82
CA ALA A 83 -24.22 4.16 8.02
C ALA A 83 -22.78 4.07 7.49
N VAL A 84 -22.23 5.20 7.03
CA VAL A 84 -20.82 5.33 6.60
C VAL A 84 -19.88 4.92 7.72
N LEU A 85 -20.08 5.43 8.94
CA LEU A 85 -19.23 5.14 10.08
C LEU A 85 -19.38 3.69 10.55
N GLY A 86 -20.59 3.16 10.62
CA GLY A 86 -20.86 1.78 11.01
C GLY A 86 -20.22 0.77 10.05
N VAL A 87 -20.35 0.98 8.73
CA VAL A 87 -19.75 0.10 7.72
C VAL A 87 -18.22 0.17 7.76
N ALA A 88 -17.64 1.36 7.89
CA ALA A 88 -16.18 1.51 8.00
C ALA A 88 -15.60 0.77 9.21
N ILE A 89 -16.25 0.87 10.37
CA ILE A 89 -15.82 0.16 11.58
C ILE A 89 -15.97 -1.35 11.42
N LEU A 90 -17.09 -1.83 10.87
CA LEU A 90 -17.32 -3.26 10.68
C LEU A 90 -16.29 -3.87 9.73
N GLU A 91 -16.02 -3.23 8.60
CA GLU A 91 -15.02 -3.71 7.65
C GLU A 91 -13.61 -3.69 8.23
N PHE A 92 -13.24 -2.64 8.96
CA PHE A 92 -11.95 -2.61 9.64
C PHE A 92 -11.84 -3.70 10.71
N ALA A 93 -12.90 -3.94 11.48
CA ALA A 93 -12.94 -5.02 12.46
C ALA A 93 -12.75 -6.39 11.80
N MET A 94 -13.39 -6.62 10.64
CA MET A 94 -13.23 -7.85 9.85
C MET A 94 -11.80 -8.00 9.30
N LEU A 95 -11.19 -6.91 8.83
CA LEU A 95 -9.79 -6.88 8.40
C LEU A 95 -8.83 -7.21 9.55
N ALA A 96 -9.09 -6.68 10.75
CA ALA A 96 -8.25 -6.86 11.93
C ALA A 96 -8.47 -8.19 12.65
N LEU A 97 -9.61 -8.85 12.44
CA LEU A 97 -10.02 -10.08 13.12
C LEU A 97 -8.91 -11.17 13.13
N PRO A 98 -8.22 -11.47 12.02
CA PRO A 98 -7.18 -12.50 11.98
C PRO A 98 -5.93 -12.16 12.80
N PHE A 99 -5.77 -10.91 13.21
CA PHE A 99 -4.64 -10.42 14.00
C PHE A 99 -4.97 -10.25 15.49
N LEU A 100 -6.22 -10.47 15.92
CA LEU A 100 -6.66 -10.19 17.30
C LEU A 100 -5.79 -10.87 18.36
N GLY A 101 -5.45 -12.15 18.18
CA GLY A 101 -4.60 -12.88 19.13
C GLY A 101 -3.20 -12.25 19.30
N MET A 102 -2.62 -11.74 18.22
CA MET A 102 -1.32 -11.06 18.24
C MET A 102 -1.42 -9.64 18.82
N ILE A 103 -2.52 -8.94 18.51
CA ILE A 103 -2.80 -7.58 18.99
C ILE A 103 -3.00 -7.57 20.50
N PHE A 104 -3.78 -8.51 21.06
CA PHE A 104 -4.05 -8.56 22.49
C PHE A 104 -2.86 -9.02 23.34
N ASN A 105 -1.97 -9.84 22.77
CA ASN A 105 -0.78 -10.32 23.47
C ASN A 105 0.36 -9.27 23.52
N SER A 106 0.22 -8.17 22.79
CA SER A 106 1.28 -7.18 22.59
C SER A 106 0.92 -5.80 23.16
N LEU A 107 1.94 -5.04 23.57
CA LEU A 107 1.88 -3.77 24.35
C LEU A 107 0.88 -2.70 23.87
N ARG A 108 0.57 -1.74 24.77
CA ARG A 108 -0.29 -0.54 24.58
C ARG A 108 -0.05 0.26 23.28
N LEU A 109 1.18 0.27 22.75
CA LEU A 109 1.54 1.02 21.52
C LEU A 109 0.90 0.44 20.25
N ILE A 110 0.70 -0.87 20.19
CA ILE A 110 0.07 -1.54 19.05
C ILE A 110 -1.41 -1.19 18.99
N LEU A 111 -2.07 -1.15 20.14
CA LEU A 111 -3.48 -0.77 20.24
C LEU A 111 -3.72 0.67 19.77
N LEU A 112 -2.79 1.58 20.09
CA LEU A 112 -2.80 2.95 19.62
C LEU A 112 -2.65 3.03 18.09
N LEU A 113 -1.74 2.24 17.50
CA LEU A 113 -1.53 2.22 16.05
C LEU A 113 -2.70 1.58 15.27
N VAL A 114 -3.34 0.55 15.84
CA VAL A 114 -4.60 0.00 15.31
C VAL A 114 -5.71 1.06 15.34
N LEU A 115 -5.81 1.82 16.43
CA LEU A 115 -6.76 2.94 16.52
C LEU A 115 -6.46 4.02 15.48
N PHE A 116 -5.20 4.40 15.29
CA PHE A 116 -4.81 5.36 14.25
C PHE A 116 -5.14 4.85 12.84
N SER A 117 -4.93 3.57 12.56
CA SER A 117 -5.31 2.96 11.28
C SER A 117 -6.82 3.00 11.06
N LEU A 118 -7.61 2.67 12.09
CA LEU A 118 -9.06 2.79 12.07
C LEU A 118 -9.50 4.23 11.80
N LEU A 119 -8.90 5.22 12.46
CA LEU A 119 -9.24 6.63 12.26
C LEU A 119 -9.01 7.07 10.82
N TYR A 120 -7.88 6.69 10.21
CA TYR A 120 -7.61 6.98 8.79
C TYR A 120 -8.56 6.24 7.84
N PHE A 121 -8.94 5.01 8.19
CA PHE A 121 -9.90 4.21 7.43
C PHE A 121 -11.30 4.85 7.46
N VAL A 122 -11.78 5.26 8.64
CA VAL A 122 -13.03 6.02 8.81
C VAL A 122 -12.97 7.37 8.11
N TYR A 123 -11.83 8.06 8.19
CA TYR A 123 -11.64 9.36 7.54
C TYR A 123 -11.80 9.27 6.02
N ALA A 124 -11.34 8.19 5.38
CA ALA A 124 -11.54 7.95 3.95
C ALA A 124 -13.03 7.89 3.57
N TYR A 125 -13.81 7.18 4.38
CA TYR A 125 -15.25 7.03 4.23
C TYR A 125 -16.02 8.34 4.44
N VAL A 126 -15.66 9.11 5.47
CA VAL A 126 -16.29 10.40 5.77
C VAL A 126 -16.00 11.45 4.70
N TYR A 127 -14.77 11.51 4.19
CA TYR A 127 -14.42 12.44 3.11
C TYR A 127 -15.15 12.13 1.80
N GLY A 128 -15.29 10.85 1.46
CA GLY A 128 -16.07 10.43 0.31
C GLY A 128 -17.53 10.88 0.40
N PHE A 129 -18.09 10.92 1.61
CA PHE A 129 -19.44 11.41 1.86
C PHE A 129 -19.58 12.94 1.74
N ILE A 130 -18.68 13.72 2.34
CA ILE A 130 -18.76 15.19 2.35
C ILE A 130 -18.72 15.76 0.92
N ASP A 131 -17.89 15.19 0.05
CA ASP A 131 -17.74 15.60 -1.35
C ASP A 131 -18.95 15.25 -2.25
N GLN A 132 -19.89 14.44 -1.74
CA GLN A 132 -21.19 14.23 -2.40
C GLN A 132 -22.16 15.39 -2.21
N GLY A 133 -22.13 16.02 -1.04
CA GLY A 133 -23.13 17.03 -0.67
C GLY A 133 -23.07 18.28 -1.55
N SER A 134 -21.92 18.53 -2.17
CA SER A 134 -21.56 19.77 -2.87
C SER A 134 -21.50 19.67 -4.40
N SER A 135 -21.63 18.47 -4.99
CA SER A 135 -21.41 18.25 -6.43
C SER A 135 -22.70 17.99 -7.22
N LEU A 136 -22.89 18.73 -8.32
CA LEU A 136 -24.02 18.58 -9.27
C LEU A 136 -23.81 17.44 -10.29
N SER A 137 -22.62 16.83 -10.33
CA SER A 137 -22.27 15.74 -11.24
C SER A 137 -21.40 14.70 -10.53
N ILE A 138 -21.55 13.43 -10.91
CA ILE A 138 -20.76 12.32 -10.35
C ILE A 138 -19.39 12.30 -11.03
N LYS A 139 -18.38 12.90 -10.40
CA LYS A 139 -16.97 12.81 -10.85
C LYS A 139 -16.31 11.55 -10.28
N PHE A 140 -16.62 10.38 -10.85
CA PHE A 140 -16.18 9.07 -10.35
C PHE A 140 -14.68 9.01 -10.01
N PHE A 141 -13.81 9.25 -11.01
CA PHE A 141 -12.35 9.15 -10.82
C PHE A 141 -11.78 10.20 -9.87
N GLY A 142 -12.35 11.42 -9.86
CA GLY A 142 -11.96 12.46 -8.92
C GLY A 142 -12.21 12.02 -7.48
N ARG A 143 -13.40 11.47 -7.21
CA ARG A 143 -13.77 10.96 -5.88
C ARG A 143 -12.99 9.70 -5.51
N ALA A 144 -12.87 8.74 -6.42
CA ALA A 144 -12.10 7.51 -6.22
C ALA A 144 -10.65 7.83 -5.81
N ARG A 145 -10.00 8.80 -6.47
CA ARG A 145 -8.63 9.21 -6.13
C ARG A 145 -8.51 9.72 -4.69
N VAL A 146 -9.47 10.53 -4.22
CA VAL A 146 -9.46 11.08 -2.86
C VAL A 146 -9.73 9.97 -1.83
N VAL A 147 -10.77 9.18 -2.04
CA VAL A 147 -11.19 8.09 -1.13
C VAL A 147 -10.10 7.02 -1.04
N LEU A 148 -9.59 6.52 -2.16
CA LEU A 148 -8.51 5.53 -2.21
C LEU A 148 -7.22 6.10 -1.61
N GLY A 149 -6.91 7.37 -1.86
CA GLY A 149 -5.76 8.04 -1.27
C GLY A 149 -5.76 7.98 0.26
N LYS A 150 -6.91 8.18 0.90
CA LYS A 150 -7.06 8.12 2.37
C LYS A 150 -7.15 6.68 2.87
N ALA A 151 -7.94 5.82 2.20
CA ALA A 151 -8.09 4.41 2.57
C ALA A 151 -6.75 3.67 2.50
N ALA A 152 -5.95 3.93 1.46
CA ALA A 152 -4.60 3.39 1.33
C ALA A 152 -3.69 3.83 2.48
N THR A 153 -3.81 5.04 3.03
CA THR A 153 -3.00 5.44 4.21
C THR A 153 -3.33 4.57 5.40
N GLY A 154 -4.61 4.38 5.70
CA GLY A 154 -5.06 3.53 6.80
C GLY A 154 -4.60 2.08 6.64
N LEU A 155 -4.72 1.54 5.42
CA LEU A 155 -4.29 0.19 5.10
C LEU A 155 -2.77 0.00 5.12
N VAL A 156 -1.99 0.99 4.68
CA VAL A 156 -0.52 0.93 4.75
C VAL A 156 -0.08 0.95 6.21
N LEU A 157 -0.67 1.82 7.05
CA LEU A 157 -0.42 1.78 8.49
C LEU A 157 -0.74 0.39 9.06
N PHE A 158 -1.92 -0.17 8.76
CA PHE A 158 -2.29 -1.51 9.20
C PHE A 158 -1.31 -2.59 8.72
N GLY A 159 -0.88 -2.51 7.45
CA GLY A 159 0.04 -3.45 6.85
C GLY A 159 1.42 -3.44 7.50
N VAL A 160 1.99 -2.25 7.69
CA VAL A 160 3.27 -2.09 8.41
C VAL A 160 3.14 -2.61 9.84
N LEU A 161 2.03 -2.35 10.53
CA LEU A 161 1.80 -2.93 11.85
C LEU A 161 1.77 -4.46 11.83
N GLY A 162 1.06 -5.06 10.87
CA GLY A 162 1.01 -6.51 10.72
C GLY A 162 2.40 -7.12 10.56
N VAL A 163 3.28 -6.48 9.78
CA VAL A 163 4.69 -6.91 9.64
C VAL A 163 5.41 -6.88 10.99
N PHE A 164 5.29 -5.78 11.75
CA PHE A 164 5.94 -5.63 13.05
C PHE A 164 5.37 -6.57 14.12
N LEU A 165 4.11 -6.99 13.99
CA LEU A 165 3.47 -7.93 14.91
C LEU A 165 3.94 -9.37 14.69
N VAL A 166 4.21 -9.73 13.44
CA VAL A 166 4.58 -11.11 13.07
C VAL A 166 6.09 -11.31 13.08
N TYR A 167 6.85 -10.33 12.58
CA TYR A 167 8.29 -10.42 12.51
C TYR A 167 8.94 -9.84 13.76
N ASN A 168 9.62 -10.70 14.51
CA ASN A 168 10.57 -10.26 15.51
C ASN A 168 11.83 -9.78 14.78
N PHE A 169 12.22 -8.51 14.95
CA PHE A 169 13.41 -7.94 14.28
C PHE A 169 14.70 -8.75 14.54
N LYS A 170 14.73 -9.50 15.64
CA LYS A 170 15.78 -10.46 16.00
C LYS A 170 16.08 -11.52 14.95
N ASP A 171 15.03 -11.98 14.29
CA ASP A 171 15.11 -13.09 13.33
C ASP A 171 15.01 -12.58 11.89
N PHE A 172 14.90 -11.26 11.70
CA PHE A 172 14.81 -10.65 10.38
C PHE A 172 16.18 -10.61 9.72
N ASN A 173 16.41 -11.54 8.79
CA ASN A 173 17.65 -11.63 8.02
C ASN A 173 17.34 -11.39 6.54
N ILE A 174 17.93 -10.35 5.95
CA ILE A 174 17.84 -10.09 4.52
C ILE A 174 18.62 -11.18 3.79
N THR A 175 17.93 -11.95 2.95
CA THR A 175 18.56 -12.96 2.10
C THR A 175 19.18 -12.32 0.86
N SER A 176 20.19 -12.96 0.29
CA SER A 176 20.79 -12.55 -0.99
C SER A 176 19.74 -12.44 -2.11
N GLN A 177 18.71 -13.28 -2.09
CA GLN A 177 17.60 -13.23 -3.03
C GLN A 177 16.73 -11.96 -2.86
N MET A 178 16.47 -11.53 -1.62
CA MET A 178 15.75 -10.28 -1.35
C MET A 178 16.56 -9.08 -1.84
N ALA A 179 17.86 -9.05 -1.54
CA ALA A 179 18.77 -8.01 -2.03
C ALA A 179 18.83 -7.98 -3.56
N GLN A 180 18.94 -9.15 -4.21
CA GLN A 180 18.91 -9.24 -5.67
C GLN A 180 17.62 -8.66 -6.27
N ASN A 181 16.46 -9.00 -5.70
CA ASN A 181 15.17 -8.49 -6.17
C ASN A 181 15.04 -6.97 -5.99
N PHE A 182 15.73 -6.39 -5.01
CA PHE A 182 15.77 -4.96 -4.77
C PHE A 182 16.71 -4.21 -5.74
N ILE A 183 17.86 -4.81 -6.08
CA ILE A 183 18.89 -4.20 -6.94
C ILE A 183 18.54 -4.38 -8.43
N LYS A 184 17.93 -5.49 -8.82
CA LYS A 184 17.66 -5.79 -10.24
C LYS A 184 16.90 -4.67 -10.99
N PRO A 185 15.90 -3.98 -10.41
CA PRO A 185 15.28 -2.83 -11.05
C PRO A 185 16.23 -1.63 -11.17
N THR A 186 17.11 -1.41 -10.19
CA THR A 186 18.07 -0.30 -10.21
C THR A 186 19.16 -0.52 -11.25
N THR A 187 19.43 -1.76 -11.64
CA THR A 187 20.32 -2.10 -12.74
C THR A 187 19.97 -1.41 -14.06
N PHE A 188 18.69 -1.22 -14.37
CA PHE A 188 18.30 -0.50 -15.59
C PHE A 188 18.71 0.98 -15.55
N ILE A 189 18.69 1.59 -14.36
CA ILE A 189 18.97 3.02 -14.17
C ILE A 189 20.48 3.23 -14.02
N ILE A 190 21.10 2.50 -13.09
CA ILE A 190 22.52 2.60 -12.75
C ILE A 190 23.38 2.03 -13.88
N GLY A 191 22.92 0.96 -14.55
CA GLY A 191 23.59 0.37 -15.71
C GLY A 191 23.84 1.34 -16.86
N ARG A 192 23.08 2.45 -16.93
CA ARG A 192 23.31 3.53 -17.89
C ARG A 192 24.55 4.36 -17.60
N TYR A 193 24.99 4.39 -16.34
CA TYR A 193 26.17 5.12 -15.88
C TYR A 193 27.34 4.20 -15.53
N ILE A 194 27.06 2.94 -15.16
CA ILE A 194 28.06 1.92 -14.84
C ILE A 194 27.66 0.63 -15.58
N PRO A 195 28.21 0.37 -16.78
CA PRO A 195 27.75 -0.72 -17.65
C PRO A 195 27.81 -2.12 -17.02
N GLN A 196 28.73 -2.34 -16.09
CA GLN A 196 28.92 -3.63 -15.40
C GLN A 196 28.06 -3.80 -14.14
N PHE A 197 27.21 -2.82 -13.80
CA PHE A 197 26.42 -2.86 -12.58
C PHE A 197 25.32 -3.92 -12.67
N HIS A 198 25.54 -5.09 -12.07
CA HIS A 198 24.55 -6.16 -11.96
C HIS A 198 24.60 -6.81 -10.57
N PRO A 199 23.47 -7.34 -10.05
CA PRO A 199 23.41 -7.92 -8.71
C PRO A 199 24.34 -9.13 -8.51
N GLN A 200 24.68 -9.83 -9.60
CA GLN A 200 25.49 -11.06 -9.58
C GLN A 200 26.97 -10.83 -9.90
N VAL A 201 27.35 -9.60 -10.24
CA VAL A 201 28.76 -9.27 -10.52
C VAL A 201 29.53 -9.23 -9.21
N SER A 202 30.78 -9.69 -9.23
CA SER A 202 31.65 -9.64 -8.06
C SER A 202 32.00 -8.20 -7.72
N VAL A 203 32.18 -7.89 -6.44
CA VAL A 203 32.54 -6.52 -6.02
C VAL A 203 33.85 -6.08 -6.68
N ASN A 204 34.80 -6.99 -6.89
CA ASN A 204 36.04 -6.68 -7.58
C ASN A 204 35.82 -6.28 -9.04
N ASP A 205 35.09 -7.09 -9.79
CA ASP A 205 34.83 -6.79 -11.22
C ASP A 205 34.11 -5.45 -11.37
N LEU A 206 33.21 -5.14 -10.45
CA LEU A 206 32.49 -3.87 -10.45
C LEU A 206 33.41 -2.68 -10.14
N ILE A 207 34.35 -2.82 -9.19
CA ILE A 207 35.37 -1.79 -8.90
C ILE A 207 36.35 -1.65 -10.08
N TYR A 208 36.80 -2.74 -10.68
CA TYR A 208 37.64 -2.71 -11.89
C TYR A 208 36.94 -1.99 -13.04
N GLY A 209 35.65 -2.26 -13.24
CA GLY A 209 34.82 -1.58 -14.23
C GLY A 209 34.74 -0.08 -13.99
N ILE A 210 34.50 0.35 -12.74
CA ILE A 210 34.43 1.77 -12.39
C ILE A 210 35.79 2.47 -12.56
N VAL A 211 36.89 1.84 -12.11
CA VAL A 211 38.24 2.43 -12.21
C VAL A 211 38.66 2.55 -13.67
N ARG A 212 38.43 1.53 -14.50
CA ARG A 212 38.77 1.59 -15.93
C ARG A 212 37.95 2.65 -16.67
N ASP A 213 36.65 2.73 -16.42
CA ASP A 213 35.74 3.66 -17.09
C ASP A 213 35.97 5.12 -16.66
N ARG A 214 36.26 5.35 -15.37
CA ARG A 214 36.45 6.71 -14.82
C ARG A 214 37.82 7.31 -15.12
N TYR A 215 38.86 6.49 -15.23
CA TYR A 215 40.24 6.95 -15.46
C TYR A 215 40.72 6.76 -16.91
N GLY A 216 39.87 6.21 -17.81
CA GLY A 216 40.20 6.07 -19.23
C GLY A 216 41.48 5.29 -19.49
N ILE A 217 41.75 4.29 -18.64
CA ILE A 217 43.02 3.57 -18.58
C ILE A 217 43.11 2.65 -19.81
N PRO A 218 44.14 2.79 -20.68
CA PRO A 218 44.38 1.87 -21.80
C PRO A 218 44.56 0.43 -21.31
N GLU A 219 44.13 -0.55 -22.10
CA GLU A 219 44.23 -2.00 -21.75
C GLU A 219 45.66 -2.45 -21.40
N ASP A 220 46.69 -1.70 -21.81
CA ASP A 220 48.12 -1.95 -21.60
C ASP A 220 48.70 -1.44 -20.26
N THR A 221 47.87 -0.95 -19.34
CA THR A 221 48.37 -0.41 -18.06
C THR A 221 48.69 -1.56 -17.09
N PRO A 222 49.83 -1.54 -16.37
CA PRO A 222 50.22 -2.63 -15.48
C PRO A 222 49.14 -2.93 -14.43
N GLN A 223 48.68 -4.18 -14.39
CA GLN A 223 47.65 -4.64 -13.44
C GLN A 223 48.02 -4.29 -11.98
N SER A 224 49.31 -4.28 -11.63
CA SER A 224 49.80 -3.93 -10.29
C SER A 224 49.42 -2.51 -9.82
N ALA A 225 49.34 -1.53 -10.73
CA ALA A 225 48.94 -0.16 -10.37
C ALA A 225 47.41 -0.02 -10.20
N ILE A 226 46.66 -0.86 -10.90
CA ILE A 226 45.20 -0.92 -10.80
C ILE A 226 44.81 -1.69 -9.52
N ASP A 227 45.55 -2.75 -9.20
CA ASP A 227 45.33 -3.58 -8.01
C ASP A 227 45.47 -2.78 -6.72
N GLU A 228 46.43 -1.85 -6.64
CA GLU A 228 46.64 -0.99 -5.47
C GLU A 228 45.44 -0.05 -5.22
N VAL A 229 44.94 0.59 -6.29
CA VAL A 229 43.73 1.43 -6.24
C VAL A 229 42.49 0.60 -5.90
N VAL A 230 42.37 -0.61 -6.46
CA VAL A 230 41.24 -1.51 -6.18
C VAL A 230 41.26 -1.99 -4.73
N VAL A 231 42.43 -2.24 -4.15
CA VAL A 231 42.57 -2.59 -2.73
C VAL A 231 42.21 -1.40 -1.83
N GLU A 232 42.62 -0.18 -2.18
CA GLU A 232 42.26 1.03 -1.42
C GLU A 232 40.76 1.30 -1.48
N VAL A 233 40.14 1.26 -2.67
CA VAL A 233 38.69 1.42 -2.84
C VAL A 233 37.93 0.32 -2.11
N ARG A 234 38.40 -0.94 -2.15
CA ARG A 234 37.80 -2.04 -1.38
C ARG A 234 37.91 -1.79 0.13
N GLY A 235 39.04 -1.26 0.61
CA GLY A 235 39.24 -0.89 2.02
C GLY A 235 38.26 0.18 2.47
N GLN A 236 38.12 1.26 1.71
CA GLN A 236 37.14 2.32 1.99
C GLN A 236 35.70 1.80 1.96
N LEU A 237 35.37 0.93 1.00
CA LEU A 237 34.05 0.32 0.90
C LEU A 237 33.78 -0.65 2.07
N SER A 238 34.80 -1.38 2.51
CA SER A 238 34.75 -2.29 3.66
C SER A 238 34.50 -1.52 4.96
N GLU A 239 35.18 -0.39 5.14
CA GLU A 239 34.97 0.51 6.28
C GLU A 239 33.58 1.14 6.26
N PHE A 240 33.14 1.67 5.11
CA PHE A 240 31.81 2.25 4.95
C PHE A 240 30.69 1.24 5.24
N LEU A 241 30.79 0.04 4.68
CA LEU A 241 29.79 -1.02 4.83
C LEU A 241 29.91 -1.80 6.16
N HIS A 242 30.95 -1.53 6.96
CA HIS A 242 31.28 -2.21 8.21
C HIS A 242 31.37 -3.75 8.09
N ILE A 243 31.84 -4.24 6.94
CA ILE A 243 31.99 -5.68 6.63
C ILE A 243 33.33 -5.94 5.95
N GLN A 244 33.93 -7.11 6.19
CA GLN A 244 35.18 -7.49 5.54
C GLN A 244 34.90 -7.99 4.12
N LEU A 245 35.27 -7.20 3.11
CA LEU A 245 35.06 -7.56 1.71
C LEU A 245 36.19 -8.46 1.21
N ARG A 246 35.88 -9.70 0.82
CA ARG A 246 36.85 -10.59 0.17
C ARG A 246 36.96 -10.31 -1.34
N GLY A 247 35.97 -9.59 -1.90
CA GLY A 247 35.96 -9.09 -3.27
C GLY A 247 35.46 -10.09 -4.32
N GLN A 248 35.48 -11.39 -4.03
CA GLN A 248 34.88 -12.44 -4.86
C GLN A 248 33.37 -12.60 -4.62
N GLU A 249 32.85 -12.01 -3.54
CA GLU A 249 31.44 -12.06 -3.18
C GLU A 249 30.60 -11.28 -4.19
N LYS A 250 29.37 -11.76 -4.43
CA LYS A 250 28.43 -11.07 -5.31
C LYS A 250 27.94 -9.79 -4.64
N LEU A 251 27.70 -8.75 -5.43
CA LEU A 251 27.15 -7.49 -4.92
C LEU A 251 25.88 -7.70 -4.08
N SER A 252 25.00 -8.63 -4.47
CA SER A 252 23.79 -8.96 -3.72
C SER A 252 24.05 -9.58 -2.35
N GLU A 253 25.14 -10.35 -2.20
CA GLU A 253 25.51 -11.01 -0.94
C GLU A 253 26.12 -9.99 0.02
N VAL A 254 27.02 -9.16 -0.49
CA VAL A 254 27.66 -8.05 0.25
C VAL A 254 26.63 -7.05 0.79
N LEU A 255 25.66 -6.66 -0.05
CA LEU A 255 24.60 -5.77 0.38
C LEU A 255 23.69 -6.42 1.42
N ALA A 256 23.32 -7.69 1.23
CA ALA A 256 22.53 -8.42 2.22
C ALA A 256 23.27 -8.49 3.58
N GLU A 257 24.55 -8.81 3.58
CA GLU A 257 25.37 -8.89 4.79
C GLU A 257 25.52 -7.52 5.49
N SER A 258 25.80 -6.45 4.74
CA SER A 258 25.89 -5.09 5.30
C SER A 258 24.57 -4.65 5.95
N PHE A 259 23.43 -4.90 5.30
CA PHE A 259 22.12 -4.62 5.90
C PHE A 259 21.87 -5.43 7.17
N ASN A 260 22.26 -6.71 7.20
CA ASN A 260 22.09 -7.57 8.37
C ASN A 260 22.97 -7.12 9.54
N VAL A 261 24.20 -6.66 9.29
CA VAL A 261 25.07 -6.06 10.30
C VAL A 261 24.47 -4.77 10.84
N PHE A 262 23.94 -3.90 9.97
CA PHE A 262 23.26 -2.67 10.37
C PHE A 262 22.04 -2.93 11.26
N ILE A 263 21.20 -3.91 10.87
CA ILE A 263 20.02 -4.31 11.65
C ILE A 263 20.44 -4.87 13.03
N LYS A 264 21.43 -5.76 13.08
CA LYS A 264 21.92 -6.35 14.34
C LYS A 264 22.52 -5.31 15.28
N ASN A 265 23.31 -4.37 14.75
CA ASN A 265 23.90 -3.29 15.54
C ASN A 265 22.82 -2.37 16.10
N ALA A 266 21.82 -2.01 15.28
CA ALA A 266 20.73 -1.16 15.73
C ALA A 266 19.76 -1.84 16.70
N GLU A 267 19.63 -3.17 16.63
CA GLU A 267 18.86 -3.97 17.57
C GLU A 267 19.54 -4.09 18.94
N LYS A 268 20.87 -4.22 18.97
CA LYS A 268 21.68 -4.32 20.21
C LYS A 268 21.45 -3.13 21.14
N ASP A 269 21.23 -1.95 20.58
CA ASP A 269 20.96 -0.73 21.34
C ASP A 269 19.47 -0.55 21.71
N ARG A 270 18.60 -1.51 21.35
CA ARG A 270 17.12 -1.48 21.51
C ARG A 270 16.55 -0.08 21.27
N ASN A 271 17.08 0.60 20.28
CA ASN A 271 16.80 2.01 20.16
C ASN A 271 15.37 2.16 19.61
N THR A 272 14.44 2.63 20.44
CA THR A 272 13.05 2.92 20.02
C THR A 272 13.04 3.84 18.78
N TYR A 273 14.06 4.68 18.61
CA TYR A 273 14.26 5.49 17.41
C TYR A 273 14.53 4.65 16.15
N PHE A 274 15.25 3.53 16.24
CA PHE A 274 15.48 2.63 15.10
C PHE A 274 14.18 1.93 14.66
N ILE A 275 13.40 1.42 15.61
CA ILE A 275 12.09 0.80 15.33
C ILE A 275 11.16 1.83 14.68
N GLY A 276 11.14 3.07 15.20
CA GLY A 276 10.39 4.18 14.62
C GLY A 276 10.87 4.55 13.20
N ALA A 277 12.18 4.60 12.97
CA ALA A 277 12.76 4.89 11.66
C ALA A 277 12.47 3.78 10.63
N ALA A 278 12.55 2.51 11.04
CA ALA A 278 12.20 1.37 10.20
C ALA A 278 10.71 1.38 9.85
N PHE A 279 9.84 1.69 10.82
CA PHE A 279 8.40 1.82 10.60
C PHE A 279 8.11 2.94 9.60
N LEU A 280 8.71 4.11 9.80
CA LEU A 280 8.55 5.27 8.92
C LEU A 280 9.05 4.97 7.51
N THR A 281 10.20 4.30 7.38
CA THR A 281 10.78 3.92 6.09
C THR A 281 9.87 2.95 5.34
N LEU A 282 9.42 1.87 5.99
CA LEU A 282 8.48 0.92 5.38
C LEU A 282 7.15 1.60 5.00
N PHE A 283 6.62 2.46 5.87
CA PHE A 283 5.44 3.25 5.59
C PHE A 283 5.63 4.10 4.34
N LEU A 284 6.73 4.86 4.24
CA LEU A 284 7.02 5.73 3.09
C LEU A 284 7.22 4.93 1.80
N LEU A 285 7.91 3.79 1.84
CA LEU A 285 8.12 2.94 0.68
C LEU A 285 6.79 2.40 0.12
N ILE A 286 5.96 1.80 0.98
CA ILE A 286 4.66 1.26 0.55
C ILE A 286 3.74 2.41 0.12
N ARG A 287 3.75 3.53 0.86
CA ARG A 287 2.95 4.72 0.53
C ARG A 287 3.36 5.35 -0.79
N GLY A 288 4.64 5.30 -1.17
CA GLY A 288 5.15 5.81 -2.44
C GLY A 288 4.61 5.04 -3.65
N ILE A 289 4.38 3.73 -3.50
CA ILE A 289 3.84 2.86 -4.56
C ILE A 289 2.30 2.88 -4.59
N ALA A 290 1.65 3.20 -3.47
CA ALA A 290 0.19 3.21 -3.33
C ALA A 290 -0.58 3.99 -4.42
N PRO A 291 -0.12 5.14 -4.95
CA PRO A 291 -0.81 5.84 -6.04
C PRO A 291 -0.97 5.01 -7.31
N LEU A 292 0.05 4.21 -7.68
CA LEU A 292 0.00 3.34 -8.85
C LEU A 292 -1.04 2.23 -8.67
N PHE A 293 -1.04 1.61 -7.49
CA PHE A 293 -2.03 0.59 -7.14
C PHE A 293 -3.46 1.18 -7.09
N ASN A 294 -3.62 2.36 -6.50
CA ASN A 294 -4.90 3.05 -6.42
C ASN A 294 -5.47 3.38 -7.80
N PHE A 295 -4.63 3.68 -8.80
CA PHE A 295 -5.10 3.91 -10.16
C PHE A 295 -5.73 2.64 -10.76
N ILE A 296 -5.07 1.49 -10.62
CA ILE A 296 -5.58 0.19 -11.08
C ILE A 296 -6.89 -0.14 -10.38
N VAL A 297 -6.95 0.05 -9.06
CA VAL A 297 -8.16 -0.18 -8.26
C VAL A 297 -9.29 0.77 -8.65
N ALA A 298 -9.00 2.04 -8.97
CA ALA A 298 -10.02 2.98 -9.44
C ALA A 298 -10.64 2.53 -10.77
N LEU A 299 -9.83 2.02 -11.70
CA LEU A 299 -10.31 1.46 -12.96
C LEU A 299 -11.17 0.22 -12.70
N PHE A 300 -10.72 -0.68 -11.83
CA PHE A 300 -11.47 -1.88 -11.47
C PHE A 300 -12.81 -1.53 -10.78
N ALA A 301 -12.81 -0.57 -9.86
CA ALA A 301 -14.02 -0.07 -9.22
C ALA A 301 -15.00 0.55 -10.22
N PHE A 302 -14.48 1.24 -11.25
CA PHE A 302 -15.30 1.80 -12.33
C PHE A 302 -15.99 0.69 -13.15
N LEU A 303 -15.28 -0.39 -13.48
CA LEU A 303 -15.88 -1.53 -14.18
C LEU A 303 -17.00 -2.18 -13.35
N ILE A 304 -16.79 -2.34 -12.04
CA ILE A 304 -17.84 -2.86 -11.15
C ILE A 304 -19.02 -1.89 -11.08
N TYR A 305 -18.76 -0.58 -11.02
CA TYR A 305 -19.80 0.45 -11.02
C TYR A 305 -20.70 0.37 -12.25
N GLU A 306 -20.11 0.32 -13.45
CA GLU A 306 -20.83 0.19 -14.72
C GLU A 306 -21.62 -1.13 -14.79
N LEU A 307 -21.04 -2.24 -14.31
CA LEU A 307 -21.74 -3.53 -14.26
C LEU A 307 -22.95 -3.48 -13.32
N LEU A 308 -22.82 -2.83 -12.16
CA LEU A 308 -23.93 -2.67 -11.22
C LEU A 308 -25.06 -1.80 -11.79
N ILE A 309 -24.75 -0.82 -12.64
CA ILE A 309 -25.75 -0.06 -13.39
C ILE A 309 -26.40 -0.95 -14.45
N ALA A 310 -25.61 -1.68 -15.23
CA ALA A 310 -26.11 -2.54 -16.31
C ALA A 310 -27.08 -3.63 -15.81
N VAL A 311 -26.85 -4.17 -14.62
CA VAL A 311 -27.71 -5.18 -13.98
C VAL A 311 -28.90 -4.54 -13.23
N ASN A 312 -29.11 -3.23 -13.32
CA ASN A 312 -30.11 -2.46 -12.56
C ASN A 312 -29.99 -2.65 -11.03
N PHE A 313 -28.77 -2.91 -10.55
CA PHE A 313 -28.50 -2.95 -9.12
C PHE A 313 -28.49 -1.53 -8.54
N ILE A 314 -27.87 -0.57 -9.25
CA ILE A 314 -27.83 0.86 -8.94
C ILE A 314 -28.56 1.63 -10.04
N ALA A 315 -29.39 2.61 -9.66
CA ALA A 315 -29.99 3.57 -10.58
C ALA A 315 -29.44 4.97 -10.32
N VAL A 316 -29.06 5.68 -11.39
CA VAL A 316 -28.62 7.08 -11.32
C VAL A 316 -29.82 7.96 -11.66
N ILE A 317 -30.27 8.74 -10.68
CA ILE A 317 -31.41 9.65 -10.83
C ILE A 317 -30.87 11.08 -10.81
N SER A 318 -31.27 11.89 -11.79
CA SER A 318 -30.98 13.33 -11.79
C SER A 318 -31.99 14.05 -10.90
N GLU A 319 -31.51 14.68 -9.83
CA GLU A 319 -32.31 15.60 -9.02
C GLU A 319 -31.91 17.05 -9.38
N GLN A 320 -32.90 17.88 -9.74
CA GLN A 320 -32.69 19.32 -9.86
C GLN A 320 -32.53 19.92 -8.45
N LYS A 321 -31.30 20.28 -8.08
CA LYS A 321 -31.01 21.09 -6.88
C LYS A 321 -30.90 22.57 -7.28
N SER A 322 -31.70 23.42 -6.64
CA SER A 322 -31.50 24.88 -6.71
C SER A 322 -30.20 25.23 -5.98
N LYS A 323 -29.30 25.96 -6.66
CA LYS A 323 -28.05 26.47 -6.08
C LYS A 323 -28.15 27.97 -5.96
N GLU A 324 -28.17 28.49 -4.74
CA GLU A 324 -28.04 29.92 -4.50
C GLU A 324 -26.61 30.35 -4.80
N VAL A 325 -26.46 31.31 -5.72
CA VAL A 325 -25.19 31.98 -6.01
C VAL A 325 -25.34 33.40 -5.50
N VAL A 326 -24.63 33.73 -4.42
CA VAL A 326 -24.54 35.11 -3.94
C VAL A 326 -23.52 35.83 -4.81
N LEU A 327 -24.00 36.66 -5.72
CA LEU A 327 -23.19 37.63 -6.43
C LEU A 327 -23.10 38.88 -5.55
N MET A 328 -21.88 39.28 -5.18
CA MET A 328 -21.66 40.64 -4.66
C MET A 328 -21.36 41.51 -5.88
N GLU A 329 -22.19 42.52 -6.11
CA GLU A 329 -21.92 43.59 -7.08
C GLU A 329 -20.91 44.61 -6.52
#